data_AF-A0A9Q3W2F2-F1
#
_entry.id   AF-A0A9Q3W2F2-F1
#
_cell.length_a   1.000
_cell.length_b   1.000
_cell.length_c   1.000
_cell.angle_alpha   90.00
_cell.angle_beta   90.00
_cell.angle_gamma   90.00
#
_symmetry.space_group_name_H-M   'P 1'
#
loop_
_entity.id
_entity.type
_entity.pdbx_description
1 polymer ?
#
loop_
_entity_poly.entity_id
_entity_poly.type
_entity_poly.pdbx_seq_one_letter_code
_entity_poly.pdbx_strand_id
1 'polypeptide(L)'
;MIDWSLLEQWARRDARPRGRFRNLYPTPDHGLAELLRWQRETRGRFPPHLPFPLQQPDPALLARPAPQPRFTWIGHSTYLIQYRNWNLLTDPVFSERCSPVSFAGPKRAVPPALTIDALPPIHAVLVSHNHYDHLDRAAVDALQRRFGDQITWFAPTGVGAWLRRRGITEVIERGWWQHADWHEAQAFCLPTQHFSGRGPRDRNTTLWCGWRLQWPDFSLFFAGDTGYAPVFQDIHKAVGPVDTALLPIGAYLPRWFMAPVHINPEEAVRIHQDLQARHSLAMHWGTFVLTDEPMDEPPQLLARALATQGIPAGQFRVPAHGETVTLPLHDTVAAVDPVLQS
;
A
#
# COMPACT_ATOMS: atom_id res chain seq x y z
N MET A 1 14.91 16.15 7.02
CA MET A 1 14.82 17.05 5.85
C MET A 1 14.98 16.19 4.61
N ILE A 2 14.21 16.42 3.55
CA ILE A 2 14.28 15.65 2.30
C ILE A 2 15.58 15.98 1.57
N ASP A 3 16.32 14.96 1.13
CA ASP A 3 17.53 15.10 0.31
C ASP A 3 17.18 15.09 -1.18
N TRP A 4 16.90 16.28 -1.71
CA TRP A 4 16.52 16.48 -3.12
C TRP A 4 17.62 16.05 -4.10
N SER A 5 18.89 16.28 -3.76
CA SER A 5 20.02 15.90 -4.62
C SER A 5 20.12 14.37 -4.72
N LEU A 6 19.92 13.67 -3.60
CA LEU A 6 19.94 12.21 -3.57
C LEU A 6 18.77 11.62 -4.35
N LEU A 7 17.56 12.17 -4.18
CA LEU A 7 16.38 11.76 -4.93
C LEU A 7 16.58 11.91 -6.44
N GLU A 8 17.09 13.07 -6.91
CA GLU A 8 17.37 13.26 -8.33
C GLU A 8 18.42 12.29 -8.86
N GLN A 9 19.50 12.07 -8.09
CA GLN A 9 20.56 11.14 -8.47
C GLN A 9 20.01 9.71 -8.61
N TRP A 10 19.23 9.25 -7.63
CA TRP A 10 18.65 7.90 -7.64
C TRP A 10 17.55 7.74 -8.67
N ALA A 11 16.71 8.75 -8.90
CA ALA A 11 15.72 8.75 -9.97
C ALA A 11 16.39 8.55 -11.35
N ARG A 12 17.54 9.21 -11.61
CA ARG A 12 18.30 9.02 -12.85
C ARG A 12 18.95 7.64 -12.94
N ARG A 13 19.57 7.16 -11.85
CA ARG A 13 20.21 5.83 -11.77
C ARG A 13 19.23 4.69 -12.03
N ASP A 14 18.05 4.80 -11.42
CA ASP A 14 17.06 3.73 -11.36
C ASP A 14 15.96 3.87 -12.42
N ALA A 15 16.00 4.94 -13.22
CA ALA A 15 15.14 5.10 -14.37
C ALA A 15 15.26 3.90 -15.33
N ARG A 16 14.12 3.44 -15.83
CA ARG A 16 14.03 2.39 -16.84
C ARG A 16 13.03 2.81 -17.92
N PRO A 17 13.46 3.63 -18.89
CA PRO A 17 12.57 4.15 -19.93
C PRO A 17 12.16 3.09 -20.97
N ARG A 18 12.86 1.94 -21.03
CA ARG A 18 12.58 0.83 -21.95
C ARG A 18 12.85 -0.52 -21.27
N GLY A 19 12.05 -1.53 -21.61
CA GLY A 19 12.23 -2.91 -21.14
C GLY A 19 11.34 -3.27 -19.94
N ARG A 20 11.70 -4.37 -19.26
CA ARG A 20 11.02 -4.84 -18.06
C ARG A 20 11.72 -4.29 -16.81
N PHE A 21 10.94 -3.89 -15.81
CA PHE A 21 11.45 -3.46 -14.51
C PHE A 21 12.07 -4.63 -13.73
N ARG A 22 13.01 -4.30 -12.84
CA ARG A 22 13.71 -5.25 -11.97
C ARG A 22 13.88 -4.60 -10.61
N ASN A 23 13.85 -5.41 -9.55
CA ASN A 23 14.11 -4.94 -8.19
C ASN A 23 15.48 -4.28 -8.09
N LEU A 24 15.58 -3.24 -7.26
CA LEU A 24 16.83 -2.50 -7.03
C LEU A 24 17.86 -3.36 -6.30
N TYR A 25 17.38 -4.26 -5.44
CA TYR A 25 18.21 -5.22 -4.73
C TYR A 25 18.05 -6.62 -5.35
N PRO A 26 19.13 -7.43 -5.36
CA PRO A 26 19.06 -8.80 -5.83
C PRO A 26 18.04 -9.61 -5.04
N THR A 27 17.17 -10.32 -5.74
CA THR A 27 16.18 -11.22 -5.15
C THR A 27 16.02 -12.43 -6.07
N PRO A 28 15.77 -13.65 -5.54
CA PRO A 28 15.46 -14.81 -6.36
C PRO A 28 14.28 -14.54 -7.28
N ASP A 29 14.41 -14.86 -8.57
CA ASP A 29 13.28 -14.85 -9.50
C ASP A 29 12.67 -16.24 -9.54
N HIS A 30 11.42 -16.35 -9.10
CA HIS A 30 10.67 -17.60 -9.12
C HIS A 30 9.81 -17.67 -10.37
N GLY A 31 10.01 -18.74 -11.14
CA GLY A 31 9.30 -19.00 -12.39
C GLY A 31 8.22 -20.07 -12.24
N LEU A 32 7.83 -20.64 -13.38
CA LEU A 32 6.79 -21.68 -13.44
C LEU A 32 7.20 -22.95 -12.68
N ALA A 33 8.48 -23.31 -12.67
CA ALA A 33 8.97 -24.51 -12.00
C ALA A 33 8.74 -24.44 -10.48
N GLU A 34 9.06 -23.29 -9.89
CA GLU A 34 8.87 -23.01 -8.47
C GLU A 34 7.38 -22.92 -8.13
N LEU A 35 6.56 -22.27 -8.98
CA LEU A 35 5.11 -22.24 -8.80
C LEU A 35 4.51 -23.67 -8.80
N LEU A 36 4.93 -24.53 -9.74
CA LEU A 36 4.47 -25.93 -9.80
C LEU A 36 4.94 -26.74 -8.58
N ARG A 37 6.17 -26.50 -8.12
CA ARG A 37 6.69 -27.10 -6.88
C ARG A 37 5.80 -26.72 -5.69
N TRP A 38 5.47 -25.44 -5.55
CA TRP A 38 4.58 -24.96 -4.48
C TRP A 38 3.20 -25.62 -4.56
N GLN A 39 2.56 -25.61 -5.72
CA GLN A 39 1.24 -26.25 -5.91
C GLN A 39 1.25 -27.75 -5.58
N ARG A 40 2.36 -28.44 -5.84
CA ARG A 40 2.54 -29.85 -5.48
C ARG A 40 2.73 -30.05 -3.97
N GLU A 41 3.50 -29.17 -3.32
CA GLU A 41 3.73 -29.20 -1.87
C GLU A 41 2.41 -28.96 -1.10
N THR A 42 1.57 -28.03 -1.56
CA THR A 42 0.25 -27.75 -0.97
C THR A 42 -0.84 -28.71 -1.43
N ARG A 43 -0.58 -29.49 -2.49
CA ARG A 43 -1.58 -30.30 -3.20
C ARG A 43 -2.79 -29.45 -3.66
N GLY A 44 -2.55 -28.16 -3.94
CA GLY A 44 -3.59 -27.18 -4.25
C GLY A 44 -4.57 -26.88 -3.10
N ARG A 45 -4.26 -27.29 -1.87
CA ARG A 45 -5.08 -27.04 -0.69
C ARG A 45 -4.59 -25.79 0.02
N PHE A 46 -5.34 -24.73 -0.15
CA PHE A 46 -5.17 -23.50 0.62
C PHE A 46 -5.93 -23.58 1.94
N PRO A 47 -5.57 -22.74 2.93
CA PRO A 47 -6.32 -22.58 4.17
C PRO A 47 -7.81 -22.31 3.92
N PRO A 48 -8.70 -22.78 4.82
CA PRO A 48 -10.12 -22.46 4.71
C PRO A 48 -10.36 -20.96 4.91
N HIS A 49 -11.44 -20.45 4.33
CA HIS A 49 -11.90 -19.10 4.64
C HIS A 49 -12.31 -19.01 6.12
N LEU A 50 -11.83 -17.96 6.80
CA LEU A 50 -12.26 -17.63 8.16
C LEU A 50 -13.08 -16.33 8.15
N PRO A 51 -14.15 -16.24 8.95
CA PRO A 51 -14.82 -14.97 9.18
C PRO A 51 -13.97 -14.10 10.10
N PHE A 52 -13.91 -12.80 9.82
CA PHE A 52 -13.34 -11.79 10.71
C PHE A 52 -14.41 -10.77 11.10
N PRO A 53 -14.26 -10.10 12.26
CA PRO A 53 -15.16 -9.03 12.66
C PRO A 53 -15.23 -7.94 11.58
N LEU A 54 -16.44 -7.64 11.14
CA LEU A 54 -16.73 -6.56 10.20
C LEU A 54 -17.48 -5.46 10.94
N GLN A 55 -16.76 -4.38 11.25
CA GLN A 55 -17.35 -3.17 11.81
C GLN A 55 -18.02 -2.37 10.70
N GLN A 56 -19.10 -1.68 11.04
CA GLN A 56 -19.72 -0.71 10.14
C GLN A 56 -19.10 0.66 10.42
N PRO A 57 -18.38 1.27 9.46
CA PRO A 57 -17.86 2.61 9.65
C PRO A 57 -18.99 3.62 9.84
N ASP A 58 -18.83 4.57 10.76
CA ASP A 58 -19.82 5.61 11.04
C ASP A 58 -19.92 6.61 9.87
N PRO A 59 -21.03 6.65 9.12
CA PRO A 59 -21.16 7.56 7.97
C PRO A 59 -21.11 9.03 8.37
N ALA A 60 -21.59 9.39 9.57
CA ALA A 60 -21.57 10.77 10.06
C ALA A 60 -20.14 11.22 10.40
N LEU A 61 -19.31 10.29 10.88
CA LEU A 61 -17.89 10.52 11.08
C LEU A 61 -17.17 10.71 9.74
N LEU A 62 -17.41 9.82 8.78
CA LEU A 62 -16.76 9.85 7.46
C LEU A 62 -17.16 11.05 6.59
N ALA A 63 -18.37 11.60 6.80
CA ALA A 63 -18.85 12.77 6.08
C ALA A 63 -18.17 14.10 6.50
N ARG A 64 -17.42 14.10 7.61
CA ARG A 64 -16.78 15.31 8.15
C ARG A 64 -15.27 15.34 7.84
N PRO A 65 -14.68 16.53 7.63
CA PRO A 65 -13.23 16.70 7.62
C PRO A 65 -12.57 16.12 8.89
N ALA A 66 -11.32 15.72 8.75
CA ALA A 66 -10.56 14.99 9.77
C ALA A 66 -9.32 15.79 10.21
N PRO A 67 -9.40 16.65 11.25
CA PRO A 67 -8.23 17.45 11.69
C PRO A 67 -7.01 16.60 12.03
N GLN A 68 -7.25 15.39 12.54
CA GLN A 68 -6.25 14.34 12.73
C GLN A 68 -6.45 13.25 11.66
N PRO A 69 -5.38 12.58 11.21
CA PRO A 69 -5.49 11.52 10.22
C PRO A 69 -6.32 10.35 10.75
N ARG A 70 -7.35 9.96 9.98
CA ARG A 70 -8.21 8.81 10.23
C ARG A 70 -8.02 7.76 9.13
N PHE A 71 -8.00 6.51 9.53
CA PHE A 71 -7.76 5.37 8.66
C PHE A 71 -8.87 4.35 8.87
N THR A 72 -9.73 4.17 7.88
CA THR A 72 -10.74 3.12 7.86
C THR A 72 -10.26 1.98 7.00
N TRP A 73 -10.02 0.81 7.59
CA TRP A 73 -9.57 -0.36 6.84
C TRP A 73 -10.75 -1.03 6.14
N ILE A 74 -10.88 -0.85 4.82
CA ILE A 74 -11.98 -1.42 4.04
C ILE A 74 -11.78 -2.93 3.83
N GLY A 75 -10.53 -3.35 3.75
CA GLY A 75 -10.10 -4.74 3.60
C GLY A 75 -8.93 -4.86 2.63
N HIS A 76 -8.14 -5.92 2.76
CA HIS A 76 -6.93 -6.18 1.97
C HIS A 76 -5.94 -5.00 2.07
N SER A 77 -5.49 -4.44 0.95
CA SER A 77 -4.68 -3.20 0.91
C SER A 77 -5.50 -1.94 0.65
N THR A 78 -6.83 -2.00 0.82
CA THR A 78 -7.73 -0.86 0.67
C THR A 78 -7.98 -0.17 2.01
N TYR A 79 -7.45 1.05 2.15
CA TYR A 79 -7.79 1.99 3.20
C TYR A 79 -8.54 3.19 2.62
N LEU A 80 -9.56 3.67 3.34
CA LEU A 80 -9.99 5.06 3.25
C LEU A 80 -9.18 5.86 4.27
N ILE A 81 -8.48 6.87 3.78
CA ILE A 81 -7.63 7.74 4.60
C ILE A 81 -8.22 9.13 4.54
N GLN A 82 -8.51 9.72 5.70
CA GLN A 82 -9.05 11.07 5.80
C GLN A 82 -8.09 11.94 6.59
N TYR A 83 -7.68 13.05 6.02
CA TYR A 83 -6.82 14.01 6.69
C TYR A 83 -7.11 15.43 6.20
N ARG A 84 -7.44 16.31 7.13
CA ARG A 84 -8.04 17.62 6.90
C ARG A 84 -9.27 17.49 5.99
N ASN A 85 -9.21 18.06 4.80
CA ASN A 85 -10.27 17.99 3.81
C ASN A 85 -10.01 16.89 2.75
N TRP A 86 -8.91 16.17 2.85
CA TRP A 86 -8.53 15.12 1.90
C TRP A 86 -9.11 13.77 2.30
N ASN A 87 -9.59 13.05 1.30
CA ASN A 87 -10.06 11.67 1.39
C ASN A 87 -9.34 10.89 0.30
N LEU A 88 -8.56 9.89 0.68
CA LEU A 88 -7.75 9.10 -0.21
C LEU A 88 -8.13 7.63 -0.12
N LEU A 89 -7.93 6.89 -1.21
CA LEU A 89 -7.97 5.44 -1.22
C LEU A 89 -6.62 4.86 -1.60
N THR A 90 -6.26 3.72 -1.02
CA THR A 90 -5.14 2.89 -1.48
C THR A 90 -5.69 1.67 -2.19
N ASP A 91 -5.08 1.27 -3.31
CA ASP A 91 -5.35 0.01 -4.03
C ASP A 91 -6.80 -0.50 -3.92
N PRO A 92 -7.78 0.24 -4.48
CA PRO A 92 -9.19 0.00 -4.19
C PRO A 92 -9.66 -1.31 -4.83
N VAL A 93 -9.96 -2.31 -3.98
CA VAL A 93 -10.52 -3.59 -4.40
C VAL A 93 -11.84 -3.85 -3.69
N PHE A 94 -12.91 -3.84 -4.48
CA PHE A 94 -14.29 -4.02 -3.98
C PHE A 94 -14.94 -5.28 -4.57
N SER A 95 -14.36 -5.84 -5.63
CA SER A 95 -14.83 -7.07 -6.26
C SER A 95 -14.79 -8.28 -5.33
N GLU A 96 -15.67 -9.24 -5.59
CA GLU A 96 -15.71 -10.53 -4.89
C GLU A 96 -14.44 -11.36 -5.14
N ARG A 97 -13.83 -11.23 -6.33
CA ARG A 97 -12.64 -11.98 -6.74
C ARG A 97 -11.54 -11.10 -7.30
N CYS A 98 -10.30 -11.46 -6.98
CA CYS A 98 -9.09 -10.86 -7.55
C CYS A 98 -8.67 -11.64 -8.80
N SER A 99 -9.33 -11.40 -9.93
CA SER A 99 -9.16 -12.22 -11.13
C SER A 99 -9.49 -11.48 -12.43
N PRO A 100 -8.92 -11.88 -13.57
CA PRO A 100 -9.39 -11.42 -14.89
C PRO A 100 -10.81 -11.88 -15.23
N VAL A 101 -11.32 -12.91 -14.56
CA VAL A 101 -12.63 -13.52 -14.83
C VAL A 101 -13.47 -13.62 -13.55
N SER A 102 -14.79 -13.52 -13.67
CA SER A 102 -15.69 -13.51 -12.50
C SER A 102 -15.90 -14.89 -11.85
N PHE A 103 -15.60 -15.98 -12.55
CA PHE A 103 -15.93 -17.34 -12.10
C PHE A 103 -14.74 -18.12 -11.50
N ALA A 104 -13.51 -17.61 -11.61
CA ALA A 104 -12.30 -18.27 -11.15
C ALA A 104 -11.33 -17.28 -10.49
N GLY A 105 -10.37 -17.78 -9.70
CA GLY A 105 -9.39 -16.98 -8.96
C GLY A 105 -9.79 -16.70 -7.50
N PRO A 106 -8.90 -16.11 -6.69
CA PRO A 106 -9.11 -15.90 -5.26
C PRO A 106 -10.41 -15.14 -5.00
N LYS A 107 -11.29 -15.73 -4.18
CA LYS A 107 -12.51 -15.10 -3.68
C LYS A 107 -12.25 -14.61 -2.27
N ARG A 108 -12.78 -13.44 -1.92
CA ARG A 108 -12.66 -12.95 -0.55
C ARG A 108 -13.44 -13.76 0.47
N ALA A 109 -12.90 -13.82 1.67
CA ALA A 109 -13.54 -14.38 2.84
C ALA A 109 -14.44 -13.36 3.56
N VAL A 110 -14.04 -12.08 3.56
CA VAL A 110 -14.76 -10.98 4.23
C VAL A 110 -15.22 -9.98 3.17
N PRO A 111 -16.47 -9.47 3.19
CA PRO A 111 -16.96 -8.42 2.28
C PRO A 111 -16.29 -7.06 2.58
N PRO A 112 -16.43 -6.01 1.74
CA PRO A 112 -15.70 -4.77 1.95
C PRO A 112 -16.46 -3.98 3.01
N ALA A 113 -15.76 -3.33 3.93
CA ALA A 113 -16.44 -2.62 5.02
C ALA A 113 -17.29 -1.42 4.54
N LEU A 114 -17.03 -0.94 3.33
CA LEU A 114 -17.82 0.07 2.64
C LEU A 114 -18.13 -0.39 1.22
N THR A 115 -19.28 0.02 0.69
CA THR A 115 -19.52 -0.01 -0.75
C THR A 115 -18.92 1.24 -1.39
N ILE A 116 -18.70 1.21 -2.70
CA ILE A 116 -18.25 2.41 -3.43
C ILE A 116 -19.25 3.54 -3.27
N ASP A 117 -20.56 3.27 -3.17
CA ASP A 117 -21.61 4.27 -2.97
C ASP A 117 -21.63 4.88 -1.55
N ALA A 118 -21.10 4.17 -0.56
CA ALA A 118 -21.01 4.64 0.82
C ALA A 118 -19.77 5.50 1.09
N LEU A 119 -18.82 5.58 0.15
CA LEU A 119 -17.61 6.39 0.31
C LEU A 119 -17.96 7.90 0.36
N PRO A 120 -17.23 8.71 1.15
CA PRO A 120 -17.25 10.16 1.00
C PRO A 120 -16.64 10.57 -0.36
N PRO A 121 -16.67 11.85 -0.77
CA PRO A 121 -15.93 12.33 -1.94
C PRO A 121 -14.48 11.86 -1.87
N ILE A 122 -13.97 11.25 -2.93
CA ILE A 122 -12.57 10.79 -3.00
C ILE A 122 -11.78 11.78 -3.84
N HIS A 123 -10.63 12.21 -3.31
CA HIS A 123 -9.77 13.20 -3.95
C HIS A 123 -8.52 12.56 -4.57
N ALA A 124 -8.09 11.43 -4.03
CA ALA A 124 -6.93 10.72 -4.56
C ALA A 124 -7.07 9.20 -4.43
N VAL A 125 -6.49 8.49 -5.39
CA VAL A 125 -6.28 7.04 -5.33
C VAL A 125 -4.80 6.74 -5.52
N LEU A 126 -4.22 5.99 -4.59
CA LEU A 126 -2.83 5.53 -4.63
C LEU A 126 -2.81 4.09 -5.15
N VAL A 127 -2.31 3.91 -6.37
CA VAL A 127 -2.10 2.57 -6.96
C VAL A 127 -0.65 2.16 -6.75
N SER A 128 -0.38 1.06 -6.05
CA SER A 128 0.99 0.57 -5.81
C SER A 128 1.54 -0.20 -7.00
N HIS A 129 0.74 -1.07 -7.62
CA HIS A 129 1.13 -1.89 -8.76
C HIS A 129 -0.11 -2.48 -9.46
N ASN A 130 0.10 -3.31 -10.49
CA ASN A 130 -0.97 -3.70 -11.39
C ASN A 130 -1.58 -5.09 -11.11
N HIS A 131 -1.31 -5.79 -10.00
CA HIS A 131 -1.95 -7.08 -9.74
C HIS A 131 -3.47 -6.95 -9.54
N TYR A 132 -4.20 -8.05 -9.72
CA TYR A 132 -5.67 -8.04 -9.71
C TYR A 132 -6.26 -7.70 -8.33
N ASP A 133 -5.52 -7.98 -7.26
CA ASP A 133 -5.86 -7.68 -5.87
C ASP A 133 -5.40 -6.29 -5.42
N HIS A 134 -4.80 -5.49 -6.31
CA HIS A 134 -4.41 -4.10 -6.04
C HIS A 134 -4.99 -3.10 -7.06
N LEU A 135 -5.29 -3.58 -8.27
CA LEU A 135 -5.88 -2.79 -9.35
C LEU A 135 -7.11 -3.52 -9.89
N ASP A 136 -8.21 -3.38 -9.16
CA ASP A 136 -9.52 -3.93 -9.52
C ASP A 136 -10.19 -3.07 -10.59
N ARG A 137 -10.40 -3.66 -11.77
CA ARG A 137 -11.05 -2.98 -12.89
C ARG A 137 -12.45 -2.47 -12.53
N ALA A 138 -13.26 -3.28 -11.87
CA ALA A 138 -14.65 -2.90 -11.58
C ALA A 138 -14.70 -1.74 -10.58
N ALA A 139 -13.81 -1.76 -9.59
CA ALA A 139 -13.66 -0.66 -8.64
C ALA A 139 -13.22 0.64 -9.34
N VAL A 140 -12.21 0.56 -10.21
CA VAL A 140 -11.73 1.72 -11.00
C VAL A 140 -12.86 2.31 -11.85
N ASP A 141 -13.56 1.46 -12.62
CA ASP A 141 -14.65 1.89 -13.50
C ASP A 141 -15.84 2.46 -12.69
N ALA A 142 -16.09 1.98 -11.47
CA ALA A 142 -17.14 2.50 -10.58
C ALA A 142 -16.75 3.82 -9.90
N LEU A 143 -15.50 3.95 -9.44
CA LEU A 143 -14.98 5.19 -8.85
C LEU A 143 -14.99 6.33 -9.87
N GLN A 144 -14.51 6.08 -11.10
CA GLN A 144 -14.51 7.09 -12.16
C GLN A 144 -15.94 7.52 -12.52
N ARG A 145 -16.89 6.58 -12.59
CA ARG A 145 -18.31 6.92 -12.83
C ARG A 145 -18.93 7.76 -11.72
N ARG A 146 -18.55 7.52 -10.47
CA ARG A 146 -19.15 8.19 -9.30
C ARG A 146 -18.56 9.59 -9.07
N PHE A 147 -17.25 9.72 -9.17
CA PHE A 147 -16.54 10.94 -8.75
C PHE A 147 -15.92 11.72 -9.91
N GLY A 148 -15.73 11.08 -11.07
CA GLY A 148 -15.12 11.70 -12.24
C GLY A 148 -13.74 12.26 -11.98
N ASP A 149 -13.44 13.39 -12.62
CA ASP A 149 -12.11 14.02 -12.61
C ASP A 149 -11.78 14.75 -11.30
N GLN A 150 -12.62 14.60 -10.26
CA GLN A 150 -12.27 15.02 -8.91
C GLN A 150 -11.20 14.13 -8.28
N ILE A 151 -11.01 12.91 -8.79
CA ILE A 151 -9.99 11.98 -8.30
C ILE A 151 -8.68 12.19 -9.07
N THR A 152 -7.62 12.53 -8.34
CA THR A 152 -6.25 12.36 -8.84
C THR A 152 -5.77 10.93 -8.63
N TRP A 153 -5.40 10.23 -9.72
CA TRP A 153 -4.86 8.88 -9.65
C TRP A 153 -3.33 8.90 -9.64
N PHE A 154 -2.72 8.45 -8.55
CA PHE A 154 -1.28 8.22 -8.46
C PHE A 154 -0.96 6.81 -8.94
N ALA A 155 -0.10 6.72 -9.95
CA ALA A 155 0.21 5.45 -10.60
C ALA A 155 1.72 5.30 -10.88
N PRO A 156 2.30 4.11 -10.67
CA PRO A 156 3.68 3.86 -11.06
C PRO A 156 3.79 3.81 -12.59
N THR A 157 4.97 4.13 -13.11
CA THR A 157 5.27 4.17 -14.54
C THR A 157 4.74 2.96 -15.30
N GLY A 158 3.95 3.18 -16.35
CA GLY A 158 3.33 2.16 -17.19
C GLY A 158 1.89 1.83 -16.81
N VAL A 159 1.48 2.05 -15.56
CA VAL A 159 0.09 1.84 -15.12
C VAL A 159 -0.82 2.97 -15.60
N GLY A 160 -0.31 4.19 -15.77
CA GLY A 160 -1.09 5.34 -16.23
C GLY A 160 -1.74 5.11 -17.60
N ALA A 161 -1.06 4.42 -18.52
CA ALA A 161 -1.64 4.04 -19.80
C ALA A 161 -2.87 3.12 -19.65
N TRP A 162 -2.90 2.24 -18.64
CA TRP A 162 -4.04 1.37 -18.35
C TRP A 162 -5.22 2.15 -17.78
N LEU A 163 -4.96 3.17 -16.94
CA LEU A 163 -5.97 4.07 -16.37
C LEU A 163 -6.58 4.97 -17.46
N ARG A 164 -5.75 5.60 -18.30
CA ARG A 164 -6.19 6.49 -19.38
C ARG A 164 -7.09 5.80 -20.40
N ARG A 165 -6.85 4.51 -20.70
CA ARG A 165 -7.74 3.70 -21.57
C ARG A 165 -9.16 3.52 -20.99
N ARG A 166 -9.38 3.85 -19.72
CA ARG A 166 -10.69 3.82 -19.04
C ARG A 166 -11.31 5.20 -18.87
N GLY A 167 -10.76 6.22 -19.52
CA GLY A 167 -11.28 7.59 -19.47
C GLY A 167 -10.82 8.39 -18.26
N ILE A 168 -9.83 7.91 -17.50
CA ILE A 168 -9.23 8.65 -16.39
C ILE A 168 -8.19 9.63 -16.97
N THR A 169 -8.43 10.93 -16.80
CA THR A 169 -7.54 11.99 -17.30
C THR A 169 -6.55 12.46 -16.24
N GLU A 170 -6.99 12.58 -14.99
CA GLU A 170 -6.18 13.05 -13.86
C GLU A 170 -5.28 11.93 -13.32
N VAL A 171 -4.11 11.76 -13.95
CA VAL A 171 -3.13 10.73 -13.59
C VAL A 171 -1.76 11.35 -13.33
N ILE A 172 -1.28 11.24 -12.09
CA ILE A 172 0.11 11.50 -11.71
C ILE A 172 0.90 10.19 -11.83
N GLU A 173 1.59 10.04 -12.96
CA GLU A 173 2.42 8.87 -13.25
C GLU A 173 3.89 9.14 -12.92
N ARG A 174 4.51 8.31 -12.07
CA ARG A 174 5.90 8.51 -11.62
C ARG A 174 6.71 7.21 -11.56
N GLY A 175 8.02 7.35 -11.71
CA GLY A 175 9.01 6.29 -11.49
C GLY A 175 9.61 6.34 -10.08
N TRP A 176 10.40 5.34 -9.70
CA TRP A 176 11.07 5.33 -8.40
C TRP A 176 11.90 6.59 -8.16
N TRP A 177 11.82 7.09 -6.93
CA TRP A 177 12.45 8.31 -6.42
C TRP A 177 11.94 9.61 -7.05
N GLN A 178 11.02 9.53 -8.01
CA GLN A 178 10.39 10.71 -8.58
C GLN A 178 9.24 11.19 -7.70
N HIS A 179 8.97 12.48 -7.77
CA HIS A 179 7.91 13.12 -7.00
C HIS A 179 7.05 14.04 -7.87
N ALA A 180 5.94 14.49 -7.29
CA ALA A 180 5.05 15.50 -7.85
C ALA A 180 4.46 16.33 -6.71
N ASP A 181 4.26 17.62 -6.96
CA ASP A 181 3.43 18.43 -6.07
C ASP A 181 1.95 18.09 -6.32
N TRP A 182 1.17 17.99 -5.24
CA TRP A 182 -0.26 17.74 -5.26
C TRP A 182 -0.92 18.56 -4.15
N HIS A 183 -1.44 19.73 -4.53
CA HIS A 183 -1.95 20.73 -3.59
C HIS A 183 -0.91 21.08 -2.52
N GLU A 184 -1.25 20.98 -1.23
CA GLU A 184 -0.34 21.18 -0.11
C GLU A 184 0.55 19.96 0.24
N ALA A 185 0.51 18.88 -0.55
CA ALA A 185 1.34 17.70 -0.33
C ALA A 185 2.36 17.48 -1.45
N GLN A 186 3.48 16.83 -1.09
CA GLN A 186 4.40 16.23 -2.07
C GLN A 186 4.19 14.72 -2.11
N ALA A 187 3.96 14.20 -3.31
CA ALA A 187 3.79 12.78 -3.56
C ALA A 187 5.08 12.17 -4.11
N PHE A 188 5.61 11.13 -3.47
CA PHE A 188 6.82 10.42 -3.88
C PHE A 188 6.46 8.98 -4.27
N CYS A 189 6.89 8.57 -5.46
CA CYS A 189 6.86 7.18 -5.89
C CYS A 189 8.16 6.51 -5.43
N LEU A 190 8.08 5.71 -4.37
CA LEU A 190 9.23 5.12 -3.70
C LEU A 190 9.37 3.63 -4.02
N PRO A 191 10.59 3.09 -4.13
CA PRO A 191 10.76 1.69 -4.48
C PRO A 191 10.38 0.73 -3.37
N THR A 192 9.87 -0.42 -3.81
CA THR A 192 9.57 -1.59 -3.00
C THR A 192 10.09 -2.84 -3.71
N GLN A 193 10.15 -3.97 -3.03
CA GLN A 193 10.64 -5.22 -3.60
C GLN A 193 9.49 -6.13 -4.03
N HIS A 194 9.06 -6.03 -5.28
CA HIS A 194 7.93 -6.81 -5.78
C HIS A 194 8.07 -7.07 -7.29
N PHE A 195 6.95 -7.32 -7.96
CA PHE A 195 6.87 -7.49 -9.40
C PHE A 195 5.52 -6.96 -9.91
N SER A 196 5.28 -7.04 -11.22
CA SER A 196 3.98 -6.69 -11.79
C SER A 196 3.59 -7.68 -12.87
N GLY A 197 2.31 -7.73 -13.24
CA GLY A 197 1.80 -8.53 -14.35
C GLY A 197 0.32 -8.86 -14.20
N ARG A 198 -0.44 -8.78 -15.30
CA ARG A 198 -1.86 -9.13 -15.36
C ARG A 198 -2.15 -10.25 -16.36
N GLY A 199 -1.14 -10.68 -17.11
CA GLY A 199 -1.27 -11.73 -18.12
C GLY A 199 0.05 -12.48 -18.34
N PRO A 200 0.07 -13.42 -19.30
CA PRO A 200 1.21 -14.31 -19.47
C PRO A 200 2.46 -13.64 -20.06
N ARG A 201 2.34 -12.44 -20.65
CA ARG A 201 3.44 -11.78 -21.38
C ARG A 201 3.83 -10.40 -20.84
N ASP A 202 3.13 -9.90 -19.83
CA ASP A 202 3.28 -8.52 -19.34
C ASP A 202 4.03 -8.40 -18.01
N ARG A 203 4.62 -9.50 -17.50
CA ARG A 203 5.41 -9.51 -16.26
C ARG A 203 6.44 -8.36 -16.21
N ASN A 204 6.37 -7.48 -15.23
CA ASN A 204 7.29 -6.35 -15.05
C ASN A 204 7.30 -5.35 -16.21
N THR A 205 6.25 -5.27 -17.04
CA THR A 205 6.15 -4.23 -18.07
C THR A 205 5.65 -2.89 -17.53
N THR A 206 5.04 -2.90 -16.34
CA THR A 206 4.74 -1.70 -15.56
C THR A 206 5.51 -1.74 -14.24
N LEU A 207 5.73 -0.59 -13.65
CA LEU A 207 6.42 -0.45 -12.38
C LEU A 207 5.50 -0.84 -11.21
N TRP A 208 6.10 -1.15 -10.06
CA TRP A 208 5.48 -1.29 -8.74
C TRP A 208 6.16 -0.30 -7.78
N CYS A 209 5.46 0.23 -6.78
CA CYS A 209 6.03 1.18 -5.82
C CYS A 209 5.24 1.21 -4.50
N GLY A 210 5.86 1.80 -3.49
CA GLY A 210 5.13 2.43 -2.39
C GLY A 210 4.92 3.92 -2.68
N TRP A 211 3.88 4.51 -2.10
CA TRP A 211 3.62 5.95 -2.21
C TRP A 211 3.85 6.63 -0.86
N ARG A 212 4.65 7.70 -0.85
CA ARG A 212 4.68 8.64 0.28
C ARG A 212 3.93 9.91 -0.10
N LEU A 213 3.02 10.35 0.76
CA LEU A 213 2.45 11.70 0.71
C LEU A 213 2.98 12.50 1.90
N GLN A 214 3.53 13.68 1.62
CA GLN A 214 4.14 14.56 2.61
C GLN A 214 3.41 15.90 2.64
N TRP A 215 2.62 16.13 3.69
CA TRP A 215 2.15 17.45 4.10
C TRP A 215 3.18 18.12 5.03
N PRO A 216 3.05 19.42 5.35
CA PRO A 216 3.98 20.11 6.25
C PRO A 216 4.10 19.49 7.65
N ASP A 217 3.01 18.91 8.17
CA ASP A 217 2.84 18.41 9.54
C ASP A 217 2.42 16.93 9.60
N PHE A 218 2.38 16.25 8.46
CA PHE A 218 2.00 14.85 8.40
C PHE A 218 2.59 14.13 7.18
N SER A 219 3.07 12.92 7.39
CA SER A 219 3.55 12.03 6.33
C SER A 219 2.91 10.65 6.39
N LEU A 220 2.40 10.21 5.24
CA LEU A 220 1.86 8.88 5.02
C LEU A 220 2.80 8.10 4.11
N PHE A 221 3.11 6.85 4.45
CA PHE A 221 3.71 5.88 3.54
C PHE A 221 2.78 4.69 3.33
N PHE A 222 2.43 4.41 2.08
CA PHE A 222 1.69 3.22 1.68
C PHE A 222 2.64 2.28 0.94
N ALA A 223 2.94 1.12 1.51
CA ALA A 223 3.95 0.21 0.95
C ALA A 223 3.47 -0.57 -0.28
N GLY A 224 2.16 -0.73 -0.49
CA GLY A 224 1.66 -1.77 -1.39
C GLY A 224 2.17 -3.16 -0.97
N ASP A 225 2.52 -3.98 -1.95
CA ASP A 225 3.17 -5.27 -1.70
C ASP A 225 4.68 -5.17 -1.84
N THR A 226 5.38 -5.90 -0.97
CA THR A 226 6.83 -5.88 -0.94
C THR A 226 7.38 -7.08 -0.18
N GLY A 227 8.53 -7.60 -0.63
CA GLY A 227 9.48 -8.35 0.18
C GLY A 227 10.38 -7.40 0.97
N TYR A 228 11.15 -7.95 1.91
CA TYR A 228 12.09 -7.15 2.69
C TYR A 228 13.37 -6.85 1.88
N ALA A 229 13.84 -5.61 1.94
CA ALA A 229 15.05 -5.16 1.26
C ALA A 229 15.64 -3.93 1.97
N PRO A 230 16.95 -3.61 1.77
CA PRO A 230 17.56 -2.38 2.31
C PRO A 230 16.92 -1.07 1.79
N VAL A 231 16.03 -1.16 0.79
CA VAL A 231 15.30 -0.04 0.21
C VAL A 231 14.59 0.84 1.25
N PHE A 232 14.11 0.27 2.36
CA PHE A 232 13.40 1.02 3.40
C PHE A 232 14.33 1.94 4.20
N GLN A 233 15.58 1.53 4.39
CA GLN A 233 16.63 2.38 4.96
C GLN A 233 17.03 3.48 3.99
N ASP A 234 17.12 3.17 2.70
CA ASP A 234 17.36 4.16 1.64
C ASP A 234 16.21 5.18 1.54
N ILE A 235 14.96 4.74 1.70
CA ILE A 235 13.79 5.64 1.79
C ILE A 235 13.95 6.58 2.99
N HIS A 236 14.21 6.07 4.19
CA HIS A 236 14.41 6.91 5.35
C HIS A 236 15.56 7.92 5.15
N LYS A 237 16.66 7.47 4.55
CA LYS A 237 17.80 8.34 4.22
C LYS A 237 17.41 9.49 3.28
N ALA A 238 16.58 9.22 2.26
CA ALA A 238 16.21 10.21 1.25
C ALA A 238 15.09 11.16 1.70
N VAL A 239 14.06 10.66 2.39
CA VAL A 239 12.84 11.43 2.70
C VAL A 239 12.53 11.55 4.19
N GLY A 240 13.38 11.00 5.07
CA GLY A 240 13.26 11.09 6.52
C GLY A 240 12.18 10.17 7.13
N PRO A 241 11.91 10.34 8.45
CA PRO A 241 10.95 9.51 9.19
C PRO A 241 9.54 9.63 8.63
N VAL A 242 8.69 8.64 8.92
CA VAL A 242 7.29 8.58 8.48
C VAL A 242 6.36 8.70 9.70
N ASP A 243 5.25 9.42 9.60
CA ASP A 243 4.30 9.50 10.72
C ASP A 243 3.37 8.31 10.75
N THR A 244 2.84 7.89 9.60
CA THR A 244 2.06 6.65 9.49
C THR A 244 2.46 5.83 8.28
N ALA A 245 2.82 4.56 8.51
CA ALA A 245 3.08 3.58 7.46
C ALA A 245 1.96 2.52 7.39
N LEU A 246 1.43 2.26 6.20
CA LEU A 246 0.54 1.14 5.92
C LEU A 246 1.38 0.00 5.37
N LEU A 247 1.49 -1.09 6.14
CA LEU A 247 2.44 -2.18 5.88
C LEU A 247 1.70 -3.53 5.75
N PRO A 248 1.97 -4.32 4.70
CA PRO A 248 1.35 -5.64 4.56
C PRO A 248 1.89 -6.59 5.63
N ILE A 249 1.06 -7.51 6.11
CA ILE A 249 1.48 -8.54 7.06
C ILE A 249 1.11 -9.96 6.62
N GLY A 250 0.38 -10.12 5.51
CA GLY A 250 -0.05 -11.41 4.96
C GLY A 250 0.68 -11.79 3.67
N ALA A 251 0.19 -12.82 3.01
CA ALA A 251 0.70 -13.36 1.74
C ALA A 251 2.14 -13.93 1.80
N TYR A 252 2.58 -14.42 2.97
CA TYR A 252 3.99 -14.70 3.20
C TYR A 252 4.40 -16.17 3.17
N LEU A 253 3.48 -17.15 3.14
CA LEU A 253 3.85 -18.57 3.02
C LEU A 253 3.63 -19.16 1.62
N PRO A 254 4.51 -20.09 1.19
CA PRO A 254 5.68 -20.59 1.90
C PRO A 254 6.87 -19.63 1.77
N ARG A 255 7.65 -19.44 2.84
CA ARG A 255 8.73 -18.43 2.86
C ARG A 255 9.75 -18.60 1.73
N TRP A 256 10.09 -19.84 1.36
CA TRP A 256 11.07 -20.09 0.30
C TRP A 256 10.64 -19.52 -1.07
N PHE A 257 9.33 -19.36 -1.30
CA PHE A 257 8.76 -18.84 -2.53
C PHE A 257 8.30 -17.38 -2.39
N MET A 258 7.70 -17.02 -1.24
CA MET A 258 7.08 -15.71 -1.04
C MET A 258 8.04 -14.64 -0.52
N ALA A 259 9.08 -14.98 0.23
CA ALA A 259 9.99 -14.00 0.84
C ALA A 259 10.58 -12.96 -0.14
N PRO A 260 10.90 -13.30 -1.41
CA PRO A 260 11.34 -12.32 -2.40
C PRO A 260 10.38 -11.15 -2.63
N VAL A 261 9.07 -11.37 -2.46
CA VAL A 261 8.01 -10.47 -2.93
C VAL A 261 6.97 -10.11 -1.86
N HIS A 262 6.90 -10.85 -0.75
CA HIS A 262 6.01 -10.59 0.39
C HIS A 262 6.75 -10.72 1.72
N ILE A 263 6.64 -9.68 2.54
CA ILE A 263 7.11 -9.66 3.90
C ILE A 263 6.24 -10.51 4.83
N ASN A 264 6.85 -11.10 5.84
CA ASN A 264 6.11 -11.62 6.99
C ASN A 264 5.91 -10.53 8.07
N PRO A 265 5.12 -10.78 9.13
CA PRO A 265 4.90 -9.81 10.19
C PRO A 265 6.17 -9.34 10.91
N GLU A 266 7.19 -10.19 11.04
CA GLU A 266 8.48 -9.79 11.64
C GLU A 266 9.22 -8.77 10.78
N GLU A 267 9.28 -9.01 9.47
CA GLU A 267 9.85 -8.09 8.49
C GLU A 267 9.05 -6.79 8.39
N ALA A 268 7.72 -6.84 8.57
CA ALA A 268 6.90 -5.62 8.67
C ALA A 268 7.32 -4.75 9.87
N VAL A 269 7.63 -5.36 11.02
CA VAL A 269 8.17 -4.63 12.18
C VAL A 269 9.56 -4.04 11.89
N ARG A 270 10.42 -4.78 11.16
CA ARG A 270 11.72 -4.24 10.72
C ARG A 270 11.56 -3.05 9.78
N ILE A 271 10.63 -3.10 8.83
CA ILE A 271 10.33 -1.97 7.93
C ILE A 271 9.82 -0.76 8.72
N HIS A 272 8.94 -0.98 9.70
CA HIS A 272 8.50 0.08 10.61
C HIS A 272 9.69 0.79 11.27
N GLN A 273 10.69 0.03 11.74
CA GLN A 273 11.92 0.60 12.32
C GLN A 273 12.83 1.27 11.27
N ASP A 274 13.05 0.64 10.12
CA ASP A 274 13.91 1.14 9.04
C ASP A 274 13.40 2.48 8.49
N LEU A 275 12.07 2.63 8.39
CA LEU A 275 11.42 3.89 8.00
C LEU A 275 11.43 4.94 9.14
N GLN A 276 11.74 4.51 10.36
CA GLN A 276 11.45 5.26 11.60
C GLN A 276 10.00 5.75 11.63
N ALA A 277 9.08 4.84 11.35
CA ALA A 277 7.65 5.14 11.36
C ALA A 277 7.18 5.37 12.80
N ARG A 278 6.46 6.47 13.07
CA ARG A 278 5.87 6.70 14.41
C ARG A 278 4.74 5.74 14.70
N HIS A 279 3.90 5.56 13.68
CA HIS A 279 2.80 4.61 13.70
C HIS A 279 2.80 3.74 12.45
N SER A 280 2.27 2.53 12.57
CA SER A 280 1.95 1.67 11.44
C SER A 280 0.61 0.98 11.61
N LEU A 281 -0.07 0.76 10.49
CA LEU A 281 -1.33 0.02 10.44
C LEU A 281 -1.15 -1.16 9.49
N ALA A 282 -1.54 -2.35 9.95
CA ALA A 282 -1.42 -3.57 9.18
C ALA A 282 -2.42 -3.64 8.03
N MET A 283 -2.03 -4.27 6.92
CA MET A 283 -2.89 -4.50 5.76
C MET A 283 -2.57 -5.82 5.06
N HIS A 284 -3.24 -6.11 3.94
CA HIS A 284 -2.99 -7.28 3.07
C HIS A 284 -3.20 -8.65 3.75
N TRP A 285 -4.01 -8.70 4.81
CA TRP A 285 -4.32 -9.94 5.53
C TRP A 285 -5.84 -10.08 5.75
N GLY A 286 -6.28 -11.27 6.17
CA GLY A 286 -7.64 -11.52 6.64
C GLY A 286 -8.78 -11.33 5.61
N THR A 287 -8.46 -11.07 4.33
CA THR A 287 -9.46 -10.67 3.32
C THR A 287 -9.58 -11.67 2.18
N PHE A 288 -8.45 -12.08 1.61
CA PHE A 288 -8.35 -13.12 0.58
C PHE A 288 -7.42 -14.22 1.09
N VAL A 289 -7.64 -15.45 0.63
CA VAL A 289 -6.66 -16.53 0.77
C VAL A 289 -5.80 -16.54 -0.49
N LEU A 290 -4.58 -16.01 -0.38
CA LEU A 290 -3.63 -15.89 -1.50
C LEU A 290 -2.51 -16.93 -1.43
N THR A 291 -2.25 -17.45 -0.23
CA THR A 291 -1.03 -18.14 0.19
C THR A 291 -1.34 -19.15 1.30
N ASP A 292 -0.31 -19.82 1.82
CA ASP A 292 -0.47 -21.01 2.66
C ASP A 292 -0.71 -20.73 4.16
N GLU A 293 -0.49 -19.50 4.64
CA GLU A 293 -0.66 -19.21 6.07
C GLU A 293 -2.13 -19.18 6.50
N PRO A 294 -2.46 -19.67 7.72
CA PRO A 294 -3.78 -19.47 8.29
C PRO A 294 -4.16 -17.99 8.32
N MET A 295 -5.39 -17.67 7.95
CA MET A 295 -5.81 -16.27 7.76
C MET A 295 -5.68 -15.41 9.03
N ASP A 296 -5.76 -16.02 10.21
CA ASP A 296 -5.71 -15.38 11.54
C ASP A 296 -4.32 -15.40 12.18
N GLU A 297 -3.33 -16.04 11.55
CA GLU A 297 -1.94 -16.08 12.00
C GLU A 297 -1.22 -14.71 11.93
N PRO A 298 -1.38 -13.89 10.87
CA PRO A 298 -0.60 -12.66 10.71
C PRO A 298 -0.65 -11.69 11.90
N PRO A 299 -1.83 -11.36 12.49
CA PRO A 299 -1.89 -10.49 13.67
C PRO A 299 -1.19 -11.08 14.90
N GLN A 300 -1.24 -12.41 15.07
CA GLN A 300 -0.62 -13.10 16.21
C GLN A 300 0.90 -13.04 16.10
N LEU A 301 1.44 -13.26 14.91
CA LEU A 301 2.87 -13.13 14.65
C LEU A 301 3.33 -11.67 14.74
N LEU A 302 2.52 -10.71 14.30
CA LEU A 302 2.83 -9.30 14.48
C LEU A 302 2.95 -8.95 15.97
N ALA A 303 1.96 -9.34 16.79
CA ALA A 303 1.98 -9.09 18.22
C ALA A 303 3.23 -9.70 18.91
N ARG A 304 3.63 -10.92 18.49
CA ARG A 304 4.87 -11.56 18.96
C ARG A 304 6.11 -10.77 18.52
N ALA A 305 6.21 -10.39 17.25
CA ALA A 305 7.35 -9.64 16.72
C ALA A 305 7.52 -8.27 17.42
N LEU A 306 6.41 -7.56 17.67
CA LEU A 306 6.42 -6.30 18.42
C LEU A 306 6.93 -6.50 19.85
N ALA A 307 6.43 -7.52 20.55
CA ALA A 307 6.88 -7.84 21.91
C ALA A 307 8.37 -8.21 21.96
N THR A 308 8.85 -9.04 21.02
CA THR A 308 10.27 -9.43 20.92
C THR A 308 11.18 -8.23 20.67
N GLN A 309 10.73 -7.25 19.89
CA GLN A 309 11.52 -6.08 19.51
C GLN A 309 11.30 -4.87 20.43
N GLY A 310 10.48 -5.01 21.48
CA GLY A 310 10.21 -3.95 22.45
C GLY A 310 9.40 -2.78 21.89
N ILE A 311 8.61 -2.99 20.83
CA ILE A 311 7.76 -1.96 20.23
C ILE A 311 6.36 -2.02 20.86
N PRO A 312 5.83 -0.91 21.40
CA PRO A 312 4.48 -0.88 21.94
C PRO A 312 3.43 -1.24 20.89
N ALA A 313 2.45 -2.07 21.25
CA ALA A 313 1.36 -2.47 20.35
C ALA A 313 0.53 -1.28 19.81
N GLY A 314 0.52 -0.15 20.51
CA GLY A 314 -0.12 1.08 20.03
C GLY A 314 0.63 1.78 18.88
N GLN A 315 1.92 1.47 18.68
CA GLN A 315 2.71 2.02 17.57
C GLN A 315 2.48 1.24 16.27
N PHE A 316 2.24 -0.07 16.32
CA PHE A 316 1.87 -0.85 15.13
C PHE A 316 0.59 -1.64 15.39
N ARG A 317 -0.52 -1.13 14.89
CA ARG A 317 -1.86 -1.66 15.15
C ARG A 317 -2.36 -2.54 14.02
N VAL A 318 -3.21 -3.51 14.39
CA VAL A 318 -3.98 -4.33 13.46
C VAL A 318 -5.44 -3.93 13.58
N PRO A 319 -5.98 -3.10 12.66
CA PRO A 319 -7.40 -2.79 12.69
C PRO A 319 -8.25 -4.00 12.29
N ALA A 320 -9.47 -4.08 12.81
CA ALA A 320 -10.50 -4.96 12.26
C ALA A 320 -11.05 -4.41 10.94
N HIS A 321 -11.66 -5.25 10.10
CA HIS A 321 -12.34 -4.77 8.89
C HIS A 321 -13.41 -3.74 9.28
N GLY A 322 -13.35 -2.56 8.67
CA GLY A 322 -14.22 -1.43 8.94
C GLY A 322 -13.87 -0.60 10.17
N GLU A 323 -12.89 -1.01 10.98
CA GLU A 323 -12.41 -0.18 12.08
C GLU A 323 -11.83 1.12 11.54
N THR A 324 -12.21 2.24 12.16
CA THR A 324 -11.62 3.55 11.91
C THR A 324 -10.66 3.91 13.03
N VAL A 325 -9.38 4.05 12.68
CA VAL A 325 -8.30 4.42 13.59
C VAL A 325 -7.95 5.89 13.39
N THR A 326 -8.08 6.70 14.44
CA THR A 326 -7.54 8.08 14.46
C THR A 326 -6.16 8.06 15.10
N LEU A 327 -5.17 8.68 14.45
CA LEU A 327 -3.82 8.82 14.98
C LEU A 327 -3.51 10.30 15.25
N PRO A 328 -2.76 10.62 16.32
CA PRO A 328 -2.39 11.99 16.62
C PRO A 328 -1.43 12.54 15.57
N LEU A 329 -1.55 13.84 15.27
CA LEU A 329 -0.46 14.58 14.64
C LEU A 329 0.67 14.74 15.65
N HIS A 330 1.91 14.85 15.17
CA HIS A 330 2.99 15.28 16.05
C HIS A 330 2.92 16.79 16.24
N ASP A 331 3.30 17.26 17.42
CA ASP A 331 3.59 18.68 17.59
C ASP A 331 4.76 19.03 16.66
N THR A 332 4.52 19.83 15.62
CA THR A 332 5.62 20.51 14.93
C THR A 332 6.32 21.38 15.96
N VAL A 333 7.58 21.07 16.29
CA VAL A 333 8.44 22.07 16.94
C VAL A 333 8.33 23.32 16.08
N ALA A 334 7.80 24.40 16.66
CA ALA A 334 7.60 25.66 15.98
C ALA A 334 8.85 26.00 15.17
N ALA A 335 8.65 26.36 13.89
CA ALA A 335 9.69 26.95 13.09
C ALA A 335 10.37 28.04 13.95
N VAL A 336 11.68 27.91 14.15
CA VAL A 336 12.47 28.93 14.81
C VAL A 336 12.27 30.22 14.03
N ASP A 337 11.60 31.20 14.63
CA ASP A 337 11.42 32.53 14.07
C ASP A 337 12.80 33.11 13.71
N PRO A 338 13.05 33.52 12.45
CA PRO A 338 14.28 34.19 12.08
C PRO A 338 14.13 35.69 12.39
N VAL A 339 14.18 36.07 13.66
CA VAL A 339 14.33 37.48 14.04
C VAL A 339 15.17 37.62 15.29
N LEU A 340 16.49 37.75 15.12
CA LEU A 340 17.26 38.68 15.93
C LEU A 340 17.97 39.65 15.00
N GLN A 341 17.62 40.90 15.24
CA GLN A 341 17.91 42.09 14.47
C GLN A 341 19.39 42.46 14.56
N SER A 342 19.90 43.00 13.45
CA SER A 342 21.08 43.86 13.39
C SER A 342 20.92 45.13 14.22
#